data_AF-A0A9D9GS96-F1
#
_entry.id   AF-A0A9D9GS96-F1
#
_cell.length_a   1.000
_cell.length_b   1.000
_cell.length_c   1.000
_cell.angle_alpha   90.00
_cell.angle_beta   90.00
_cell.angle_gamma   90.00
#
_symmetry.space_group_name_H-M   'P 1'
#
loop_
_entity.id
_entity.type
_entity.pdbx_description
1 polymer ?
#
loop_
_entity_poly.entity_id
_entity_poly.type
_entity_poly.pdbx_seq_one_letter_code
_entity_poly.pdbx_strand_id
1 'polypeptide(L)'
;AKTQKTGFYDLINTVRDMRKELMARIVKKSTAENGEVWCISKHLLAASMRVMEVGTKALSAGNTADAYDLFNKSYELYSLFWGINMDLIDLTGVKKIAPDVYEKCAMPNTVAAKNTDAQPGASVAESRSAVRRLGDWVKNAVNCCIE
;
A
#
# COMPACT_ATOMS: atom_id res chain seq x y z
N ALA A 1 3.30 26.07 12.28
CA ALA A 1 3.71 26.01 10.85
C ALA A 1 2.66 26.70 9.99
N LYS A 2 3.09 27.59 9.07
CA LYS A 2 2.33 28.54 8.20
C LYS A 2 1.14 29.31 8.81
N THR A 3 0.24 28.68 9.56
CA THR A 3 -0.95 29.28 10.18
C THR A 3 -0.80 29.56 11.68
N GLN A 4 0.27 29.07 12.34
CA GLN A 4 0.52 29.14 13.80
C GLN A 4 -0.62 28.60 14.70
N LYS A 5 -1.60 27.90 14.12
CA LYS A 5 -2.71 27.28 14.85
C LYS A 5 -2.25 25.96 15.46
N THR A 6 -1.85 25.99 16.73
CA THR A 6 -1.27 24.83 17.43
C THR A 6 -2.25 23.69 17.64
N GLY A 7 -3.57 23.95 17.69
CA GLY A 7 -4.59 22.90 17.88
C GLY A 7 -4.62 21.81 16.79
N PHE A 8 -4.08 22.08 15.59
CA PHE A 8 -3.92 21.02 14.57
C PHE A 8 -2.86 19.98 14.94
N TYR A 9 -1.88 20.35 15.78
CA TYR A 9 -0.90 19.42 16.31
C TYR A 9 -1.53 18.48 17.33
N ASP A 10 -2.43 18.99 18.16
CA ASP A 10 -3.12 18.17 19.18
C ASP A 10 -4.06 17.16 18.53
N LEU A 11 -4.75 17.55 17.45
CA LEU A 11 -5.58 16.65 16.64
C LEU A 11 -4.80 15.44 16.10
N ILE A 12 -3.50 15.60 15.84
CA ILE A 12 -2.67 14.50 15.33
C ILE A 12 -2.59 13.35 16.32
N ASN A 13 -2.66 13.63 17.63
CA ASN A 13 -2.60 12.61 18.66
C ASN A 13 -3.90 11.81 18.69
N THR A 14 -5.06 12.49 18.64
CA THR A 14 -6.36 11.83 18.50
C THR A 14 -6.42 10.92 17.27
N VAL A 15 -5.95 11.41 16.11
CA VAL A 15 -5.90 10.61 14.87
C VAL A 15 -4.97 9.41 15.02
N ARG A 16 -3.82 9.58 15.69
CA ARG A 16 -2.88 8.48 15.95
C ARG A 16 -3.47 7.44 16.89
N ASP A 17 -4.20 7.85 17.92
CA ASP A 17 -4.81 6.96 18.91
C ASP A 17 -5.94 6.14 18.29
N MET A 18 -6.87 6.79 17.58
CA MET A 18 -7.92 6.09 16.83
C MET A 18 -7.33 5.10 15.83
N ARG A 19 -6.27 5.50 15.09
CA ARG A 19 -5.63 4.58 14.14
C ARG A 19 -4.98 3.39 14.85
N LYS A 20 -4.32 3.61 16.00
CA LYS A 20 -3.70 2.52 16.77
C LYS A 20 -4.75 1.52 17.26
N GLU A 21 -5.86 2.02 17.80
CA GLU A 21 -6.98 1.21 18.26
C GLU A 21 -7.56 0.35 17.13
N LEU A 22 -7.88 0.96 15.99
CA LEU A 22 -8.45 0.25 14.84
C LEU A 22 -7.46 -0.75 14.24
N MET A 23 -6.18 -0.38 14.13
CA MET A 23 -5.14 -1.25 13.57
C MET A 23 -4.87 -2.48 14.46
N ALA A 24 -4.95 -2.33 15.78
CA ALA A 24 -4.80 -3.44 16.73
C ALA A 24 -5.89 -4.52 16.61
N ARG A 25 -7.02 -4.22 15.95
CA ARG A 25 -8.07 -5.20 15.64
C ARG A 25 -7.73 -6.10 14.45
N ILE A 26 -6.75 -5.71 13.65
CA ILE A 26 -6.40 -6.40 12.41
C ILE A 26 -5.00 -7.03 12.52
N VAL A 27 -4.01 -6.25 12.96
CA VAL A 27 -2.63 -6.72 13.10
C VAL A 27 -2.51 -7.53 14.38
N LYS A 28 -2.31 -8.85 14.26
CA LYS A 28 -2.10 -9.73 15.41
C LYS A 28 -0.91 -9.26 16.23
N LYS A 29 -0.99 -9.38 17.56
CA LYS A 29 0.11 -9.00 18.47
C LYS A 29 1.42 -9.72 18.12
N SER A 30 1.33 -11.01 17.79
CA SER A 30 2.47 -11.85 17.37
C SER A 30 3.21 -11.28 16.16
N THR A 31 2.51 -10.66 15.23
CA THR A 31 3.09 -10.07 14.02
C THR A 31 3.49 -8.61 14.24
N ALA A 32 2.86 -7.92 15.20
CA ALA A 32 3.16 -6.53 15.57
C ALA A 32 4.44 -6.36 16.40
N GLU A 33 4.95 -7.41 17.05
CA GLU A 33 6.22 -7.39 17.79
C GLU A 33 7.41 -7.04 16.88
N ASN A 34 7.34 -7.49 15.62
CA ASN A 34 8.14 -6.95 14.54
C ASN A 34 7.52 -5.62 14.10
N GLY A 35 7.87 -4.50 14.74
CA GLY A 35 7.29 -3.18 14.46
C GLY A 35 7.30 -2.75 12.97
N GLU A 36 8.09 -3.43 12.14
CA GLU A 36 8.10 -3.33 10.68
C GLU A 36 6.77 -3.76 10.03
N VAL A 37 6.14 -4.83 10.51
CA VAL A 37 4.83 -5.32 10.03
C VAL A 37 3.74 -4.29 10.35
N TRP A 38 3.75 -3.76 11.57
CA TRP A 38 2.84 -2.68 11.94
C TRP A 38 3.01 -1.47 11.02
N CYS A 39 4.26 -1.11 10.72
CA CYS A 39 4.57 0.03 9.87
C CYS A 39 4.11 -0.19 8.42
N ILE A 40 4.43 -1.34 7.82
CA ILE A 40 4.05 -1.61 6.43
C ILE A 40 2.53 -1.75 6.29
N SER A 41 1.84 -2.38 7.26
CA SER A 41 0.39 -2.55 7.26
C SER A 41 -0.34 -1.20 7.23
N LYS A 42 0.05 -0.22 8.07
CA LYS A 42 -0.58 1.11 8.03
C LYS A 42 -0.33 1.84 6.70
N HIS A 43 0.83 1.64 6.08
CA HIS A 43 1.19 2.30 4.83
C HIS A 43 0.44 1.69 3.65
N LEU A 44 0.37 0.36 3.58
CA LEU A 44 -0.38 -0.35 2.55
C LEU A 44 -1.88 -0.02 2.61
N LEU A 45 -2.48 -0.05 3.81
CA LEU A 45 -3.90 0.26 3.96
C LEU A 45 -4.22 1.72 3.63
N ALA A 46 -3.37 2.67 4.05
CA ALA A 46 -3.58 4.08 3.72
C ALA A 46 -3.40 4.34 2.21
N ALA A 47 -2.38 3.72 1.59
CA ALA A 47 -2.10 3.86 0.17
C ALA A 47 -3.22 3.25 -0.69
N SER A 48 -3.71 2.05 -0.36
CA SER A 48 -4.80 1.42 -1.12
C SER A 48 -6.04 2.29 -1.15
N MET A 49 -6.48 2.80 0.01
CA MET A 49 -7.65 3.67 0.12
C MET A 49 -7.47 4.99 -0.63
N ARG A 50 -6.26 5.59 -0.57
CA ARG A 50 -5.99 6.84 -1.29
C ARG A 50 -5.98 6.64 -2.80
N VAL A 51 -5.38 5.56 -3.29
CA VAL A 51 -5.35 5.24 -4.73
C VAL A 51 -6.76 4.95 -5.23
N MET A 52 -7.60 4.27 -4.44
CA MET A 52 -9.03 4.06 -4.74
C MET A 52 -9.76 5.40 -4.92
N GLU A 53 -9.58 6.34 -3.99
CA GLU A 53 -10.21 7.67 -4.04
C GLU A 53 -9.81 8.43 -5.31
N VAL A 54 -8.54 8.38 -5.70
CA VAL A 54 -8.05 9.03 -6.94
C VAL A 54 -8.61 8.33 -8.18
N GLY A 55 -8.70 7.00 -8.17
CA GLY A 55 -9.36 6.22 -9.24
C GLY A 55 -10.81 6.63 -9.43
N THR A 56 -11.58 6.80 -8.35
CA THR A 56 -12.96 7.29 -8.42
C THR A 56 -13.04 8.69 -9.04
N LYS A 57 -12.11 9.59 -8.70
CA LYS A 57 -12.06 10.93 -9.30
C LYS A 57 -11.74 10.88 -10.80
N ALA A 58 -10.79 10.05 -11.21
CA ALA A 58 -10.47 9.83 -12.61
C ALA A 58 -11.68 9.29 -13.39
N LEU A 59 -12.43 8.36 -12.80
CA LEU A 59 -13.65 7.82 -13.38
C LEU A 59 -14.73 8.90 -13.54
N SER A 60 -14.96 9.72 -12.50
CA SER A 60 -15.91 10.83 -12.56
C SER A 60 -15.53 11.90 -13.60
N ALA A 61 -14.25 12.03 -13.91
CA ALA A 61 -13.74 12.92 -14.97
C ALA A 61 -13.81 12.30 -16.38
N GLY A 62 -14.33 11.07 -16.52
CA GLY A 62 -14.42 10.35 -17.80
C GLY A 62 -13.10 9.68 -18.25
N ASN A 63 -12.05 9.71 -17.43
CA ASN A 63 -10.78 9.05 -17.73
C ASN A 63 -10.81 7.58 -17.29
N THR A 64 -11.53 6.76 -18.04
CA THR A 64 -11.83 5.37 -17.67
C THR A 64 -10.59 4.47 -17.64
N ALA A 65 -9.67 4.62 -18.59
CA ALA A 65 -8.46 3.81 -18.67
C ALA A 65 -7.56 4.00 -17.44
N ASP A 66 -7.32 5.26 -17.05
CA ASP A 66 -6.53 5.60 -15.86
C ASP A 66 -7.24 5.15 -14.57
N ALA A 67 -8.57 5.33 -14.49
CA ALA A 67 -9.34 4.86 -13.35
C ALA A 67 -9.21 3.35 -13.13
N TYR A 68 -9.28 2.55 -14.20
CA TYR A 68 -9.16 1.09 -14.11
C TYR A 68 -7.77 0.65 -13.66
N ASP A 69 -6.72 1.29 -14.17
CA ASP A 69 -5.35 1.05 -13.71
C ASP A 69 -5.18 1.40 -12.22
N LEU A 70 -5.73 2.54 -11.78
CA LEU A 70 -5.73 2.94 -10.37
C LEU A 70 -6.50 1.96 -9.47
N PHE A 71 -7.67 1.49 -9.90
CA PHE A 71 -8.43 0.49 -9.14
C PHE A 71 -7.67 -0.83 -9.00
N ASN A 72 -7.02 -1.30 -10.07
CA ASN A 72 -6.19 -2.50 -10.02
C ASN A 72 -5.03 -2.33 -9.03
N LYS A 73 -4.30 -1.22 -9.08
CA LYS A 73 -3.21 -0.92 -8.13
C LYS A 73 -3.68 -0.80 -6.69
N SER A 74 -4.82 -0.15 -6.46
CA SER A 74 -5.45 -0.07 -5.14
C SER A 74 -5.75 -1.46 -4.59
N TYR A 75 -6.31 -2.34 -5.44
CA TYR A 75 -6.62 -3.71 -5.08
C TYR A 75 -5.36 -4.51 -4.77
N GLU A 76 -4.31 -4.42 -5.58
CA GLU A 76 -3.02 -5.08 -5.33
C GLU A 76 -2.42 -4.69 -3.96
N LEU A 77 -2.46 -3.40 -3.61
CA LEU A 77 -2.01 -2.92 -2.29
C LEU A 77 -2.85 -3.47 -1.14
N TYR A 78 -4.17 -3.58 -1.34
CA TYR A 78 -5.08 -4.15 -0.36
C TYR A 78 -4.88 -5.66 -0.19
N SER A 79 -4.63 -6.39 -1.27
CA SER A 79 -4.28 -7.80 -1.23
C SER A 79 -2.97 -8.02 -0.46
N LEU A 80 -1.93 -7.22 -0.72
CA LEU A 80 -0.67 -7.27 0.04
C LEU A 80 -0.88 -7.02 1.54
N PHE A 81 -1.73 -6.06 1.88
CA PHE A 81 -2.10 -5.80 3.28
C PHE A 81 -2.68 -7.05 3.95
N TRP A 82 -3.64 -7.73 3.32
CA TRP A 82 -4.21 -8.94 3.90
C TRP A 82 -3.26 -10.13 3.88
N GLY A 83 -2.43 -10.28 2.84
CA GLY A 83 -1.42 -11.34 2.78
C GLY A 83 -0.46 -11.30 3.95
N ILE A 84 -0.04 -10.11 4.36
CA ILE A 84 0.82 -9.93 5.53
C ILE A 84 0.04 -10.20 6.83
N ASN A 85 -1.16 -9.63 6.99
CA ASN A 85 -1.90 -9.73 8.25
C ASN A 85 -2.55 -11.10 8.50
N MET A 86 -2.71 -11.92 7.46
CA MET A 86 -3.19 -13.29 7.54
C MET A 86 -2.04 -14.33 7.50
N ASP A 87 -0.77 -13.89 7.56
CA ASP A 87 0.42 -14.73 7.52
C ASP A 87 0.50 -15.61 6.24
N LEU A 88 -0.05 -15.12 5.12
CA LEU A 88 -0.04 -15.80 3.81
C LEU A 88 1.23 -15.50 3.00
N ILE A 89 2.01 -14.50 3.41
CA ILE A 89 3.28 -14.11 2.80
C ILE A 89 4.40 -14.29 3.83
N ASP A 90 5.41 -15.07 3.47
CA ASP A 90 6.62 -15.18 4.28
C ASP A 90 7.53 -13.96 4.06
N LEU A 91 7.78 -13.21 5.14
CA LEU A 91 8.61 -12.02 5.14
C LEU A 91 10.06 -12.28 5.61
N THR A 92 10.42 -13.52 5.98
CA THR A 92 11.73 -13.88 6.54
C THR A 92 12.92 -13.60 5.60
N GLY A 93 12.67 -13.52 4.28
CA GLY A 93 13.68 -13.25 3.26
C GLY A 93 13.77 -11.80 2.76
N VAL A 94 12.93 -10.87 3.25
CA VAL A 94 12.93 -9.48 2.77
C VAL A 94 14.12 -8.73 3.37
N LYS A 95 15.21 -8.65 2.60
CA LYS A 95 16.40 -7.86 2.99
C LYS A 95 16.04 -6.38 3.09
N LYS A 96 16.44 -5.74 4.19
CA LYS A 96 16.43 -4.28 4.31
C LYS A 96 17.26 -3.69 3.17
N ILE A 97 16.60 -3.02 2.24
CA ILE A 97 17.29 -2.22 1.24
C ILE A 97 17.87 -1.01 2.00
N ALA A 98 19.18 -0.82 1.88
CA ALA A 98 19.92 0.25 2.53
C ALA A 98 19.39 1.65 2.11
N PRO A 99 19.73 2.72 2.86
CA PRO A 99 19.22 4.07 2.59
C PRO A 99 19.63 4.68 1.22
N ASP A 100 20.49 4.03 0.45
CA ASP A 100 21.01 4.50 -0.84
C ASP A 100 19.94 4.60 -1.95
N VAL A 101 18.81 3.91 -1.79
CA VAL A 101 17.69 3.99 -2.74
C VAL A 101 16.81 5.24 -2.54
N TYR A 102 16.78 5.83 -1.34
CA TYR A 102 15.97 7.03 -1.08
C TYR A 102 16.55 8.29 -1.76
N GLU A 103 17.86 8.34 -1.97
CA GLU A 103 18.50 9.47 -2.68
C GLU A 103 18.14 9.50 -4.17
N LYS A 104 17.90 8.34 -4.80
CA LYS A 104 17.51 8.28 -6.22
C LYS A 104 16.04 8.63 -6.50
N CYS A 105 15.20 8.65 -5.47
CA CYS A 105 13.79 9.05 -5.58
C CYS A 105 13.55 10.52 -5.18
N ALA A 106 14.59 11.27 -4.80
CA ALA A 106 14.52 12.73 -4.67
C ALA A 106 14.60 13.38 -6.06
N MET A 107 13.42 13.48 -6.69
CA MET A 107 13.01 14.16 -7.93
C MET A 107 14.01 15.12 -8.62
N PRO A 108 13.96 15.18 -9.96
CA PRO A 108 13.62 16.45 -10.58
C PRO A 108 12.45 16.35 -11.57
N ASN A 109 11.55 17.33 -11.47
CA ASN A 109 10.69 17.75 -12.57
C ASN A 109 11.56 18.15 -13.76
N THR A 110 11.78 17.26 -14.72
CA THR A 110 12.16 17.63 -16.09
C THR A 110 11.58 16.61 -17.07
N VAL A 111 10.66 17.08 -17.90
CA VAL A 111 10.27 16.46 -19.16
C VAL A 111 11.51 16.21 -20.02
N ALA A 112 11.85 14.94 -20.25
CA ALA A 112 12.56 14.48 -21.45
C ALA A 112 12.59 12.96 -21.48
N ALA A 113 12.04 12.39 -22.54
CA ALA A 113 12.11 10.98 -22.88
C ALA A 113 13.56 10.47 -22.91
N LYS A 114 13.76 9.25 -22.39
CA LYS A 114 14.69 8.28 -22.94
C LYS A 114 14.31 6.88 -22.46
N ASN A 115 13.82 6.08 -23.42
CA ASN A 115 13.75 4.63 -23.32
C ASN A 115 15.15 4.10 -23.03
N THR A 116 15.27 3.29 -21.98
CA THR A 116 16.33 2.28 -21.89
C THR A 116 15.71 1.04 -21.26
N ASP A 117 15.79 -0.06 -22.00
CA ASP A 117 15.28 -1.37 -21.65
C ASP A 117 15.92 -1.88 -20.35
N ALA A 118 15.10 -2.02 -19.31
CA ALA A 118 15.42 -2.83 -18.15
C ALA A 118 14.57 -4.12 -18.22
N GLN A 119 15.22 -5.24 -18.58
CA GLN A 119 14.58 -6.55 -18.53
C GLN A 119 14.09 -6.85 -17.10
N PRO A 120 12.84 -7.29 -16.90
CA PRO A 120 12.35 -7.65 -15.58
C PRO A 120 12.95 -9.00 -15.17
N GLY A 121 13.78 -8.99 -14.13
CA GLY A 121 14.29 -10.21 -13.49
C GLY A 121 13.15 -11.08 -12.96
N ALA A 122 13.33 -12.40 -13.05
CA ALA A 122 12.33 -13.44 -12.75
C ALA A 122 11.62 -13.29 -11.39
N SER A 123 12.26 -12.69 -10.38
CA SER A 123 11.69 -12.49 -9.04
C SER A 123 10.51 -11.50 -9.00
N VAL A 124 10.50 -10.50 -9.88
CA VAL A 124 9.41 -9.50 -9.95
C VAL A 124 8.17 -10.07 -10.62
N ALA A 125 8.37 -11.03 -11.55
CA ALA A 125 7.28 -11.74 -12.21
C ALA A 125 6.63 -12.76 -11.27
N GLU A 126 7.42 -13.51 -10.49
CA GLU A 126 6.91 -14.42 -9.46
C GLU A 126 6.16 -13.68 -8.36
N SER A 127 6.70 -12.55 -7.86
CA SER A 127 6.02 -11.73 -6.86
C SER A 127 4.68 -11.18 -7.38
N ARG A 128 4.63 -10.69 -8.63
CA ARG A 128 3.34 -10.28 -9.26
C ARG A 128 2.36 -11.43 -9.43
N SER A 129 2.84 -12.63 -9.73
CA SER A 129 2.00 -13.84 -9.80
C SER A 129 1.42 -14.22 -8.43
N ALA A 130 2.24 -14.17 -7.38
CA ALA A 130 1.81 -14.44 -6.01
C ALA A 130 0.79 -13.41 -5.51
N VAL A 131 1.00 -12.11 -5.81
CA VAL A 131 0.05 -11.03 -5.48
C VAL A 131 -1.28 -11.22 -6.22
N ARG A 132 -1.25 -11.64 -7.49
CA ARG A 132 -2.47 -11.96 -8.24
C ARG A 132 -3.24 -13.13 -7.64
N ARG A 133 -2.56 -14.23 -7.31
CA ARG A 133 -3.17 -15.41 -6.67
C ARG A 133 -3.77 -15.08 -5.31
N LEU A 134 -3.05 -14.29 -4.51
CA LEU A 134 -3.54 -13.79 -3.23
C LEU A 134 -4.73 -12.85 -3.42
N GLY A 135 -4.69 -12.00 -4.45
CA GLY A 135 -5.81 -11.15 -4.83
C GLY A 135 -7.05 -11.98 -5.13
N ASP A 136 -6.94 -13.00 -5.97
CA ASP A 136 -8.08 -13.86 -6.31
C ASP A 136 -8.61 -14.64 -5.09
N TRP A 137 -7.72 -15.05 -4.17
CA TRP A 137 -8.14 -15.64 -2.90
C TRP A 137 -8.88 -14.63 -2.00
N VAL A 138 -8.39 -13.40 -1.87
CA VAL A 138 -9.08 -12.34 -1.12
C VAL A 138 -10.44 -12.02 -1.75
N LYS A 139 -10.58 -12.00 -3.08
CA LYS A 139 -11.89 -11.86 -3.74
C LYS A 139 -12.85 -12.96 -3.30
N ASN A 140 -12.38 -14.21 -3.28
CA ASN A 140 -13.19 -15.35 -2.89
C ASN A 140 -13.55 -15.33 -1.39
N ALA A 141 -12.60 -14.97 -0.52
CA ALA A 141 -12.82 -14.87 0.92
C ALA A 141 -13.78 -13.72 1.28
N VAL A 142 -13.68 -12.58 0.61
CA VAL A 142 -14.60 -11.43 0.82
C VAL A 142 -15.98 -11.71 0.21
N ASN A 143 -16.05 -12.35 -0.97
CA ASN A 143 -17.33 -12.75 -1.57
C ASN A 143 -18.06 -13.79 -0.71
N CYS A 144 -17.36 -14.73 -0.07
CA CYS A 144 -17.97 -15.67 0.87
C CYS A 144 -18.53 -15.03 2.16
N CYS A 145 -18.25 -13.75 2.44
CA CYS A 145 -18.77 -13.03 3.60
C CYS A 145 -19.87 -12.02 3.27
N ILE A 146 -20.29 -11.91 2.00
CA ILE A 146 -21.33 -11.00 1.52
C ILE A 146 -22.64 -11.76 1.17
N GLU A 147 -22.65 -13.09 1.27
CA GLU A 147 -23.87 -13.94 1.20
C GLU A 147 -24.44 -14.27 2.58
#